data_AF-A0A1D9GIT1-F1
#
_entry.id   AF-A0A1D9GIT1-F1
#
_cell.length_a   1.000
_cell.length_b   1.000
_cell.length_c   1.000
_cell.angle_alpha   90.00
_cell.angle_beta   90.00
_cell.angle_gamma   90.00
#
_symmetry.space_group_name_H-M   'P 1'
#
loop_
_entity.id
_entity.type
_entity.pdbx_description
1 polymer ?
#
loop_
_entity_poly.entity_id
_entity_poly.type
_entity_poly.pdbx_seq_one_letter_code
_entity_poly.pdbx_strand_id
1 'polypeptide(L)'
;MLGRKRDILLMGGLATLAGCAIQPSPFEERFPPTAAGIGEEVIVDDSDSTFFFEGPWVTSSASSGYLGEGYHVISKGQGDNYAVWNLELIDYYEIYVRWTSHSNRASNASYEVHHLDEANRLVVDTVTLDQRSGGGEWFKLGTYKMSTLTGRVQLIDDADGYVVADAVRFVPVSLSVAEPVAVDSDGDGMDDAFETQFGLNPDDPSDATADSDGDGVTNLEEYYVRTDPTNSDTDSDGIPDSYELSYGLNATVSDASGDLDGDGYTNLEEYEGGTAANSEASFPGRGIYVSWDPPTTREDGSQLDLSDISYYVVRYYRDAQPPDVLIDNESGFFEIVGATVAPSSHTPGYWGENYYPIPPGNGEVFGKWSFYDLVPGAGYLLQARWTAGFNRSQQATYNVTFVDDSGTETTQTEIVDQTLNGGVWVDLVKFTSGQNTAVVRLGSEPDGYIIADAIKLTGSGATDVSVVEVRDNQTSVRITEELQPGVWFFEVKAVDTAGNESAYSPTVTVQVQ
;
A
#
# COMPACT_ATOMS: atom_id res chain seq x y z
N MET A 1 -53.52 -15.08 -57.45
CA MET A 1 -52.52 -15.63 -58.39
C MET A 1 -51.34 -16.16 -57.59
N LEU A 2 -50.72 -17.22 -58.09
CA LEU A 2 -49.60 -18.04 -57.58
C LEU A 2 -48.67 -17.33 -56.57
N GLY A 3 -48.33 -17.92 -55.43
CA GLY A 3 -47.32 -18.99 -55.29
C GLY A 3 -45.93 -18.35 -55.06
N ARG A 4 -45.26 -18.51 -53.93
CA ARG A 4 -44.58 -19.74 -53.51
C ARG A 4 -44.20 -19.71 -52.03
N LYS A 5 -44.39 -20.87 -51.40
CA LYS A 5 -43.72 -21.33 -50.18
C LYS A 5 -42.18 -21.28 -50.32
N ARG A 6 -41.49 -21.02 -49.22
CA ARG A 6 -40.74 -22.07 -48.51
C ARG A 6 -40.54 -21.70 -47.04
N ASP A 7 -40.96 -22.65 -46.23
CA ASP A 7 -40.95 -22.71 -44.78
C ASP A 7 -39.54 -22.97 -44.22
N ILE A 8 -39.48 -22.91 -42.88
CA ILE A 8 -38.57 -23.59 -41.92
C ILE A 8 -37.42 -22.68 -41.42
N LEU A 9 -37.16 -22.49 -40.12
CA LEU A 9 -37.75 -22.84 -38.80
C LEU A 9 -36.78 -22.15 -37.81
N LEU A 10 -37.23 -21.27 -36.90
CA LEU A 10 -37.41 -21.54 -35.45
C LEU A 10 -36.12 -22.11 -34.79
N MET A 11 -35.56 -21.56 -33.72
CA MET A 11 -36.06 -21.05 -32.43
C MET A 11 -34.93 -20.14 -31.89
N GLY A 12 -35.16 -19.05 -31.18
CA GLY A 12 -36.00 -18.94 -29.99
C GLY A 12 -35.08 -18.50 -28.85
N GLY A 13 -34.84 -17.19 -28.78
CA GLY A 13 -34.22 -16.58 -27.60
C GLY A 13 -35.22 -16.59 -26.45
N LEU A 14 -34.72 -16.89 -25.26
CA LEU A 14 -35.38 -16.59 -24.00
C LEU A 14 -34.29 -16.31 -22.97
N ALA A 15 -34.24 -15.04 -22.57
CA ALA A 15 -33.62 -14.62 -21.33
C ALA A 15 -34.59 -14.90 -20.18
N THR A 16 -34.07 -15.33 -19.03
CA THR A 16 -34.57 -14.91 -17.70
C THR A 16 -33.49 -15.10 -16.63
N LEU A 17 -33.59 -14.21 -15.64
CA LEU A 17 -32.71 -13.89 -14.53
C LEU A 17 -32.59 -14.95 -13.41
N ALA A 18 -31.56 -14.72 -12.58
CA ALA A 18 -31.43 -14.92 -11.12
C ALA A 18 -30.64 -16.15 -10.60
N GLY A 19 -29.42 -15.85 -10.10
CA GLY A 19 -28.91 -16.21 -8.77
C GLY A 19 -28.62 -17.68 -8.42
N CYS A 20 -27.35 -18.02 -8.23
CA CYS A 20 -26.79 -18.57 -6.99
C CYS A 20 -25.28 -18.83 -7.12
N ALA A 21 -24.53 -18.49 -6.07
CA ALA A 21 -23.11 -18.73 -5.93
C ALA A 21 -22.78 -20.24 -5.88
N ILE A 22 -21.69 -20.63 -6.53
CA ILE A 22 -20.94 -21.85 -6.23
C ILE A 22 -19.47 -21.43 -6.21
N GLN A 23 -18.84 -21.52 -5.05
CA GLN A 23 -17.38 -21.38 -4.92
C GLN A 23 -16.68 -22.47 -5.74
N PRO A 24 -15.59 -22.17 -6.47
CA PRO A 24 -14.65 -23.21 -6.83
C PRO A 24 -13.81 -23.59 -5.59
N SER A 25 -13.83 -24.89 -5.28
CA SER A 25 -12.96 -25.60 -4.33
C SER A 25 -11.48 -25.33 -4.63
N PRO A 26 -10.58 -25.38 -3.62
CA PRO A 26 -9.16 -25.10 -3.82
C PRO A 26 -8.49 -26.15 -4.71
N PHE A 27 -7.46 -25.66 -5.39
CA PHE A 27 -6.45 -26.37 -6.17
C PHE A 27 -6.17 -27.79 -5.67
N GLU A 28 -6.49 -28.80 -6.49
CA GLU A 28 -5.76 -30.07 -6.47
C GLU A 28 -4.56 -29.90 -7.41
N GLU A 29 -3.42 -29.58 -6.83
CA GLU A 29 -2.13 -29.58 -7.49
C GLU A 29 -1.72 -31.04 -7.70
N ARG A 30 -1.77 -31.50 -8.96
CA ARG A 30 -1.25 -32.82 -9.34
C ARG A 30 0.20 -32.65 -9.76
N PHE A 31 1.12 -32.84 -8.82
CA PHE A 31 2.53 -33.00 -9.12
C PHE A 31 2.77 -34.20 -10.07
N PRO A 32 3.62 -34.08 -11.09
CA PRO A 32 4.09 -35.24 -11.84
C PRO A 32 5.00 -36.11 -10.96
N PRO A 33 5.08 -37.43 -11.22
CA PRO A 33 5.85 -38.35 -10.39
C PRO A 33 7.36 -38.17 -10.56
N THR A 34 8.08 -38.40 -9.46
CA THR A 34 9.54 -38.53 -9.33
C THR A 34 10.16 -39.44 -10.38
N ALA A 35 11.18 -38.95 -11.08
CA ALA A 35 12.17 -39.77 -11.76
C ALA A 35 13.57 -39.17 -11.53
N ALA A 36 14.45 -39.99 -10.97
CA ALA A 36 15.88 -39.73 -10.86
C ALA A 36 16.51 -39.47 -12.23
N GLY A 37 17.31 -38.42 -12.32
CA GLY A 37 18.08 -38.06 -13.50
C GLY A 37 18.41 -36.58 -13.46
N ILE A 38 19.66 -36.23 -13.74
CA ILE A 38 20.15 -34.92 -14.17
C ILE A 38 19.02 -33.96 -14.56
N GLY A 39 18.98 -32.75 -13.96
CA GLY A 39 17.92 -31.76 -14.23
C GLY A 39 17.57 -31.74 -15.72
N GLU A 40 16.30 -31.97 -16.06
CA GLU A 40 15.90 -32.02 -17.46
C GLU A 40 16.10 -30.62 -18.08
N GLU A 41 16.46 -30.59 -19.37
CA GLU A 41 16.46 -29.35 -20.17
C GLU A 41 15.12 -28.63 -19.98
N VAL A 42 15.16 -27.39 -19.48
CA VAL A 42 13.95 -26.59 -19.25
C VAL A 42 13.77 -25.64 -20.43
N ILE A 43 12.59 -25.65 -21.03
CA ILE A 43 12.19 -24.69 -22.05
C ILE A 43 10.97 -23.95 -21.50
N VAL A 44 11.04 -22.63 -21.49
CA VAL A 44 9.93 -21.75 -21.12
C VAL A 44 9.49 -21.00 -22.38
N ASP A 45 8.30 -21.34 -22.85
CA ASP A 45 7.59 -20.72 -23.98
C ASP A 45 6.84 -19.46 -23.55
N ASP A 46 6.40 -18.62 -24.48
CA ASP A 46 5.62 -17.41 -24.18
C ASP A 46 4.18 -17.72 -23.71
N SER A 47 3.78 -18.99 -23.79
CA SER A 47 2.51 -19.48 -23.26
C SER A 47 2.60 -20.18 -21.91
N ASP A 48 3.81 -20.36 -21.37
CA ASP A 48 4.03 -21.05 -20.09
C ASP A 48 3.73 -20.14 -18.88
N SER A 49 3.38 -20.74 -17.74
CA SER A 49 3.00 -20.01 -16.53
C SER A 49 4.14 -19.23 -15.87
N THR A 50 5.40 -19.57 -16.17
CA THR A 50 6.60 -18.89 -15.68
C THR A 50 7.08 -17.79 -16.63
N PHE A 51 6.34 -17.51 -17.70
CA PHE A 51 6.50 -16.34 -18.55
C PHE A 51 5.54 -15.22 -18.14
N PHE A 52 6.06 -14.00 -18.06
CA PHE A 52 5.25 -12.80 -17.82
C PHE A 52 5.79 -11.62 -18.61
N PHE A 53 4.96 -10.60 -18.82
CA PHE A 53 5.38 -9.38 -19.49
C PHE A 53 4.66 -8.17 -18.91
N GLU A 54 5.32 -7.02 -18.99
CA GLU A 54 4.73 -5.72 -18.72
C GLU A 54 4.77 -4.87 -20.01
N GLY A 55 3.67 -4.18 -20.27
CA GLY A 55 3.52 -3.31 -21.44
C GLY A 55 2.56 -3.82 -22.51
N PRO A 56 2.35 -3.05 -23.59
CA PRO A 56 1.37 -3.32 -24.64
C PRO A 56 1.83 -4.39 -25.64
N TRP A 57 2.31 -5.53 -25.14
CA TRP A 57 2.69 -6.68 -25.96
C TRP A 57 1.47 -7.28 -26.67
N VAL A 58 1.65 -7.63 -27.94
CA VAL A 58 0.60 -8.20 -28.78
C VAL A 58 0.97 -9.63 -29.17
N THR A 59 0.10 -10.58 -28.88
CA THR A 59 0.28 -11.98 -29.34
C THR A 59 0.06 -12.07 -30.86
N SER A 60 0.91 -12.84 -31.54
CA SER A 60 0.84 -13.08 -32.98
C SER A 60 1.36 -14.47 -33.33
N SER A 61 0.92 -14.99 -34.47
CA SER A 61 1.44 -16.23 -35.06
C SER A 61 1.75 -16.05 -36.56
N ALA A 62 1.85 -14.79 -36.99
CA ALA A 62 1.90 -14.41 -38.40
C ALA A 62 3.24 -14.70 -39.09
N SER A 63 4.34 -14.69 -38.32
CA SER A 63 5.68 -15.02 -38.79
C SER A 63 6.07 -16.40 -38.26
N SER A 64 6.52 -17.32 -39.10
CA SER A 64 6.99 -18.63 -38.66
C SER A 64 8.32 -18.54 -37.91
N GLY A 65 8.62 -19.50 -37.03
CA GLY A 65 9.88 -19.58 -36.29
C GLY A 65 9.71 -19.65 -34.77
N TYR A 66 8.50 -19.37 -34.28
CA TYR A 66 8.16 -19.46 -32.87
C TYR A 66 8.07 -20.92 -32.38
N LEU A 67 8.17 -21.10 -31.07
CA LEU A 67 7.80 -22.31 -30.35
C LEU A 67 6.35 -22.16 -29.86
N GLY A 68 5.65 -23.27 -29.56
CA GLY A 68 4.29 -23.17 -29.04
C GLY A 68 3.24 -22.66 -30.05
N GLU A 69 2.26 -21.90 -29.55
CA GLU A 69 1.08 -21.44 -30.31
C GLU A 69 1.27 -20.07 -30.99
N GLY A 70 2.26 -19.29 -30.58
CA GLY A 70 2.45 -17.92 -31.04
C GLY A 70 3.75 -17.30 -30.53
N TYR A 71 3.80 -15.98 -30.54
CA TYR A 71 4.86 -15.18 -29.93
C TYR A 71 4.27 -13.83 -29.51
N HIS A 72 4.91 -13.14 -28.57
CA HIS A 72 4.59 -11.78 -28.20
C HIS A 72 5.47 -10.79 -28.96
N VAL A 73 4.87 -9.68 -29.42
CA VAL A 73 5.59 -8.61 -30.11
C VAL A 73 5.20 -7.24 -29.59
N ILE A 74 6.20 -6.38 -29.40
CA ILE A 74 6.04 -4.99 -29.01
C ILE A 74 6.76 -4.05 -29.98
N SER A 75 6.24 -2.84 -30.14
CA SER A 75 6.96 -1.79 -30.87
C SER A 75 8.15 -1.32 -30.03
N LYS A 76 9.20 -0.80 -30.67
CA LYS A 76 10.30 -0.19 -29.92
C LYS A 76 9.83 0.87 -28.92
N GLY A 77 10.43 0.86 -27.74
CA GLY A 77 10.22 1.82 -26.67
C GLY A 77 11.54 2.40 -26.15
N GLN A 78 11.62 2.65 -24.86
CA GLN A 78 12.77 3.24 -24.16
C GLN A 78 13.26 2.36 -22.99
N GLY A 79 12.76 1.12 -22.87
CA GLY A 79 13.12 0.18 -21.81
C GLY A 79 12.04 0.01 -20.74
N ASP A 80 10.95 0.77 -20.79
CA ASP A 80 9.88 0.74 -19.79
C ASP A 80 9.00 -0.52 -19.86
N ASN A 81 9.06 -1.28 -20.97
CA ASN A 81 8.29 -2.49 -21.16
C ASN A 81 9.21 -3.69 -21.35
N TYR A 82 8.84 -4.83 -20.79
CA TYR A 82 9.69 -6.01 -20.76
C TYR A 82 8.91 -7.32 -20.79
N ALA A 83 9.58 -8.40 -21.17
CA ALA A 83 9.10 -9.77 -21.09
C ALA A 83 10.12 -10.62 -20.33
N VAL A 84 9.67 -11.52 -19.46
CA VAL A 84 10.53 -12.26 -18.54
C VAL A 84 10.20 -13.74 -18.58
N TRP A 85 11.26 -14.55 -18.58
CA TRP A 85 11.20 -15.99 -18.36
C TRP A 85 11.90 -16.29 -17.03
N ASN A 86 11.12 -16.75 -16.05
CA ASN A 86 11.63 -17.19 -14.76
C ASN A 86 12.05 -18.66 -14.82
N LEU A 87 13.10 -18.99 -14.06
CA LEU A 87 13.53 -20.36 -13.84
C LEU A 87 13.46 -20.67 -12.35
N GLU A 88 12.65 -21.67 -12.00
CA GLU A 88 12.46 -22.13 -10.62
C GLU A 88 13.45 -23.24 -10.26
N LEU A 89 14.71 -23.16 -10.70
CA LEU A 89 15.78 -24.12 -10.37
C LEU A 89 17.13 -23.40 -10.17
N ILE A 90 17.90 -23.82 -9.15
CA ILE A 90 19.25 -23.32 -8.87
C ILE A 90 20.28 -24.26 -9.48
N ASP A 91 20.90 -23.87 -10.59
CA ASP A 91 22.04 -24.59 -11.19
C ASP A 91 22.78 -23.68 -12.20
N TYR A 92 23.89 -24.17 -12.73
CA TYR A 92 24.52 -23.57 -13.90
C TYR A 92 23.78 -23.97 -15.17
N TYR A 93 23.41 -22.99 -16.00
CA TYR A 93 22.73 -23.24 -17.26
C TYR A 93 23.45 -22.56 -18.42
N GLU A 94 23.56 -23.25 -19.55
CA GLU A 94 23.68 -22.59 -20.84
C GLU A 94 22.29 -22.08 -21.23
N ILE A 95 22.18 -20.76 -21.37
CA ILE A 95 20.90 -20.10 -21.68
C ILE A 95 20.86 -19.80 -23.17
N TYR A 96 19.76 -20.19 -23.81
CA TYR A 96 19.48 -19.94 -25.21
C TYR A 96 18.14 -19.24 -25.38
N VAL A 97 18.01 -18.40 -26.40
CA VAL A 97 16.73 -17.76 -26.75
C VAL A 97 16.37 -18.01 -28.21
N ARG A 98 15.07 -17.97 -28.49
CA ARG A 98 14.46 -18.17 -29.81
C ARG A 98 13.49 -17.03 -30.11
N TRP A 99 13.29 -16.73 -31.40
CA TRP A 99 12.36 -15.68 -31.85
C TRP A 99 11.87 -15.91 -33.28
N THR A 100 10.95 -15.05 -33.74
CA THR A 100 10.56 -14.95 -35.16
C THR A 100 11.25 -13.79 -35.85
N SER A 101 11.78 -14.05 -37.06
CA SER A 101 12.53 -13.04 -37.82
C SER A 101 11.73 -12.38 -38.93
N HIS A 102 11.93 -11.07 -39.05
CA HIS A 102 11.43 -10.26 -40.15
C HIS A 102 12.27 -8.98 -40.29
N SER A 103 12.24 -8.32 -41.45
CA SER A 103 13.05 -7.12 -41.72
C SER A 103 12.71 -5.90 -40.86
N ASN A 104 11.58 -5.92 -40.15
CA ASN A 104 11.14 -4.86 -39.23
C ASN A 104 11.43 -5.15 -37.76
N ARG A 105 12.09 -6.28 -37.44
CA ARG A 105 12.50 -6.59 -36.07
C ARG A 105 13.68 -5.73 -35.64
N ALA A 106 13.86 -5.62 -34.33
CA ALA A 106 15.01 -4.98 -33.72
C ALA A 106 16.31 -5.63 -34.20
N SER A 107 17.29 -4.81 -34.56
CA SER A 107 18.67 -5.26 -34.79
C SER A 107 19.50 -5.33 -33.52
N ASN A 108 18.96 -4.79 -32.42
CA ASN A 108 19.59 -4.67 -31.12
C ASN A 108 18.63 -5.05 -29.97
N ALA A 109 17.87 -6.14 -30.10
CA ALA A 109 17.02 -6.63 -29.01
C ALA A 109 17.90 -6.98 -27.80
N SER A 110 17.59 -6.43 -26.62
CA SER A 110 18.43 -6.50 -25.43
C SER A 110 17.88 -7.53 -24.43
N TYR A 111 18.65 -8.57 -24.17
CA TYR A 111 18.35 -9.60 -23.18
C TYR A 111 19.24 -9.38 -21.94
N GLU A 112 18.62 -9.12 -20.80
CA GLU A 112 19.24 -9.03 -19.49
C GLU A 112 19.11 -10.37 -18.78
N VAL A 113 20.25 -11.00 -18.48
CA VAL A 113 20.30 -12.22 -17.69
C VAL A 113 20.67 -11.84 -16.27
N HIS A 114 19.70 -11.95 -15.37
CA HIS A 114 19.93 -11.79 -13.94
C HIS A 114 20.43 -13.14 -13.41
N HIS A 115 21.64 -13.16 -12.86
CA HIS A 115 22.29 -14.39 -12.40
C HIS A 115 23.21 -14.12 -11.22
N LEU A 116 23.69 -15.18 -10.58
CA LEU A 116 24.69 -15.08 -9.51
C LEU A 116 26.10 -15.07 -10.11
N ASP A 117 26.98 -14.22 -9.61
CA ASP A 117 28.42 -14.26 -9.92
C ASP A 117 29.16 -15.34 -9.09
N GLU A 118 30.48 -15.48 -9.28
CA GLU A 118 31.30 -16.45 -8.53
C GLU A 118 31.30 -16.20 -7.01
N ALA A 119 30.95 -15.00 -6.57
CA ALA A 119 30.80 -14.61 -5.17
C ALA A 119 29.33 -14.66 -4.70
N ASN A 120 28.45 -15.31 -5.47
CA ASN A 120 27.01 -15.44 -5.22
C ASN A 120 26.24 -14.11 -5.13
N ARG A 121 26.73 -13.05 -5.75
CA ARG A 121 26.01 -11.77 -5.81
C ARG A 121 25.14 -11.73 -7.06
N LEU A 122 23.92 -11.19 -6.93
CA LEU A 122 23.08 -10.93 -8.08
C LEU A 122 23.74 -9.90 -9.00
N VAL A 123 23.99 -10.29 -10.24
CA VAL A 123 24.55 -9.46 -11.29
C VAL A 123 23.70 -9.60 -12.56
N VAL A 124 23.82 -8.62 -13.45
CA VAL A 124 23.05 -8.59 -14.70
C VAL A 124 24.01 -8.52 -15.88
N ASP A 125 23.95 -9.52 -16.74
CA ASP A 125 24.67 -9.56 -18.00
C ASP A 125 23.72 -9.24 -19.16
N THR A 126 24.03 -8.20 -19.93
CA THR A 126 23.22 -7.78 -21.06
C THR A 126 23.79 -8.30 -22.39
N VAL A 127 22.97 -9.04 -23.14
CA VAL A 127 23.30 -9.58 -24.45
C VAL A 127 22.36 -9.00 -25.51
N THR A 128 22.94 -8.38 -26.53
CA THR A 128 22.19 -7.78 -27.63
C THR A 128 22.19 -8.69 -28.87
N LEU A 129 21.00 -8.97 -29.42
CA LEU A 129 20.83 -9.84 -30.60
C LEU A 129 20.04 -9.17 -31.74
N ASP A 130 20.37 -9.52 -32.98
CA ASP A 130 19.67 -9.05 -34.19
C ASP A 130 18.52 -10.00 -34.55
N GLN A 131 17.29 -9.61 -34.20
CA GLN A 131 16.11 -10.43 -34.44
C GLN A 131 15.64 -10.41 -35.92
N ARG A 132 16.27 -9.65 -36.81
CA ARG A 132 15.87 -9.60 -38.24
C ARG A 132 16.23 -10.87 -39.00
N SER A 133 17.10 -11.71 -38.43
CA SER A 133 17.55 -12.98 -39.00
C SER A 133 17.68 -14.06 -37.91
N GLY A 134 17.84 -15.32 -38.31
CA GLY A 134 18.00 -16.43 -37.36
C GLY A 134 16.70 -16.98 -36.75
N GLY A 135 15.55 -16.41 -37.10
CA GLY A 135 14.27 -16.82 -36.51
C GLY A 135 14.00 -18.32 -36.66
N GLY A 136 13.69 -18.96 -35.53
CA GLY A 136 13.55 -20.41 -35.42
C GLY A 136 14.83 -21.19 -35.09
N GLU A 137 15.94 -20.53 -34.83
CA GLU A 137 17.16 -21.13 -34.26
C GLU A 137 17.32 -20.74 -32.78
N TRP A 138 18.11 -21.51 -32.04
CA TRP A 138 18.45 -21.22 -30.64
C TRP A 138 19.77 -20.47 -30.55
N PHE A 139 19.77 -19.28 -29.95
CA PHE A 139 20.95 -18.44 -29.80
C PHE A 139 21.40 -18.41 -28.35
N LYS A 140 22.66 -18.77 -28.11
CA LYS A 140 23.24 -18.79 -26.76
C LYS A 140 23.47 -17.37 -26.25
N LEU A 141 22.93 -17.05 -25.08
CA LEU A 141 23.23 -15.83 -24.33
C LEU A 141 24.53 -15.98 -23.54
N GLY A 142 24.73 -17.14 -22.90
CA GLY A 142 25.90 -17.40 -22.06
C GLY A 142 25.73 -18.63 -21.20
N THR A 143 26.60 -18.76 -20.20
CA THR A 143 26.54 -19.80 -19.17
C THR A 143 26.52 -19.12 -17.82
N TYR A 144 25.46 -19.34 -17.04
CA TYR A 144 25.16 -18.54 -15.86
C TYR A 144 24.74 -19.42 -14.69
N LYS A 145 25.10 -19.02 -13.46
CA LYS A 145 24.56 -19.62 -12.24
C LYS A 145 23.20 -18.99 -11.96
N MET A 146 22.14 -19.74 -12.25
CA MET A 146 20.76 -19.29 -12.01
C MET A 146 20.33 -19.63 -10.59
N SER A 147 19.42 -18.84 -10.05
CA SER A 147 18.77 -19.07 -8.77
C SER A 147 17.26 -19.03 -8.94
N THR A 148 16.53 -19.86 -8.20
CA THR A 148 15.06 -19.92 -8.12
C THR A 148 14.43 -18.58 -7.71
N LEU A 149 15.20 -17.74 -7.01
CA LEU A 149 14.70 -16.52 -6.36
C LEU A 149 14.93 -15.27 -7.19
N THR A 150 16.06 -15.21 -7.90
CA THR A 150 16.51 -13.99 -8.59
C THR A 150 16.90 -14.22 -10.06
N GLY A 151 17.10 -15.49 -10.44
CA GLY A 151 17.51 -15.90 -11.77
C GLY A 151 16.40 -15.75 -12.79
N ARG A 152 16.60 -14.85 -13.76
CA ARG A 152 15.64 -14.63 -14.85
C ARG A 152 16.31 -14.15 -16.12
N VAL A 153 15.65 -14.38 -17.24
CA VAL A 153 15.98 -13.74 -18.51
C VAL A 153 14.92 -12.69 -18.80
N GLN A 154 15.31 -11.45 -18.98
CA GLN A 154 14.43 -10.32 -19.24
C GLN A 154 14.76 -9.70 -20.61
N LEU A 155 13.74 -9.50 -21.44
CA LEU A 155 13.84 -8.86 -22.75
C LEU A 155 13.16 -7.50 -22.68
N ILE A 156 13.92 -6.43 -22.92
CA ILE A 156 13.43 -5.05 -22.82
C ILE A 156 13.15 -4.43 -24.20
N ASP A 157 12.23 -3.46 -24.26
CA ASP A 157 11.80 -2.82 -25.50
C ASP A 157 12.69 -1.65 -26.00
N ASP A 158 13.78 -1.34 -25.29
CA ASP A 158 14.79 -0.35 -25.72
C ASP A 158 15.57 -0.86 -26.95
N ALA A 159 14.97 -0.68 -28.12
CA ALA A 159 15.48 -1.23 -29.37
C ALA A 159 15.18 -0.34 -30.58
N ASP A 160 15.77 -0.66 -31.73
CA ASP A 160 15.62 0.11 -32.97
C ASP A 160 14.45 -0.33 -33.87
N GLY A 161 13.77 -1.42 -33.51
CA GLY A 161 12.68 -2.06 -34.25
C GLY A 161 11.74 -2.86 -33.35
N TYR A 162 10.84 -3.66 -33.94
CA TYR A 162 9.93 -4.50 -33.16
C TYR A 162 10.69 -5.57 -32.38
N VAL A 163 10.43 -5.70 -31.08
CA VAL A 163 11.01 -6.71 -30.20
C VAL A 163 10.04 -7.88 -30.08
N VAL A 164 10.56 -9.11 -30.21
CA VAL A 164 9.78 -10.35 -30.16
C VAL A 164 10.23 -11.22 -28.99
N ALA A 165 9.26 -11.62 -28.17
CA ALA A 165 9.40 -12.61 -27.10
C ALA A 165 8.72 -13.91 -27.56
N ASP A 166 9.44 -15.03 -27.44
CA ASP A 166 8.99 -16.37 -27.83
C ASP A 166 9.45 -17.34 -26.73
N ALA A 167 10.63 -17.98 -26.87
CA ALA A 167 11.05 -18.99 -25.90
C ALA A 167 12.49 -18.81 -25.41
N VAL A 168 12.73 -19.25 -24.17
CA VAL A 168 14.04 -19.38 -23.53
C VAL A 168 14.27 -20.85 -23.17
N ARG A 169 15.48 -21.34 -23.44
CA ARG A 169 15.92 -22.69 -23.13
C ARG A 169 17.10 -22.66 -22.18
N PHE A 170 16.98 -23.38 -21.09
CA PHE A 170 17.98 -23.57 -20.05
C PHE A 170 18.51 -25.00 -20.12
N VAL A 171 19.78 -25.14 -20.52
CA VAL A 171 20.46 -26.44 -20.59
C VAL A 171 21.42 -26.56 -19.42
N PRO A 172 21.20 -27.46 -18.45
CA PRO A 172 22.06 -27.55 -17.29
C PRO A 172 23.49 -27.90 -17.67
N VAL A 173 24.44 -27.26 -17.00
CA VAL A 173 25.88 -27.46 -17.15
C VAL A 173 26.36 -28.20 -15.93
N SER A 174 26.73 -29.46 -16.11
CA SER A 174 27.57 -30.14 -15.14
C SER A 174 28.91 -29.42 -15.10
N LEU A 175 29.11 -28.53 -14.12
CA LEU A 175 30.38 -27.82 -13.97
C LEU A 175 31.48 -28.82 -13.61
N SER A 176 32.22 -29.26 -14.62
CA SER A 176 33.48 -29.97 -14.41
C SER A 176 34.57 -28.95 -14.04
N VAL A 177 34.55 -28.44 -12.82
CA VAL A 177 35.84 -28.21 -12.13
C VAL A 177 36.28 -29.60 -11.68
N ALA A 178 37.53 -29.98 -11.96
CA ALA A 178 38.08 -31.29 -11.64
C ALA A 178 38.28 -31.45 -10.12
N GLU A 179 37.18 -31.53 -9.38
CA GLU A 179 37.08 -32.18 -8.07
C GLU A 179 36.82 -33.68 -8.31
N PRO A 180 37.30 -34.60 -7.45
CA PRO A 180 36.93 -36.01 -7.56
C PRO A 180 35.41 -36.10 -7.58
N VAL A 181 34.84 -36.92 -8.48
CA VAL A 181 33.40 -37.23 -8.47
C VAL A 181 33.07 -37.66 -7.04
N ALA A 182 32.36 -36.80 -6.31
CA ALA A 182 31.93 -37.10 -4.97
C ALA A 182 31.01 -38.32 -5.08
N VAL A 183 31.26 -39.31 -4.23
CA VAL A 183 30.45 -40.53 -4.24
C VAL A 183 29.11 -40.14 -3.63
N ASP A 184 28.03 -40.55 -4.29
CA ASP A 184 26.64 -40.44 -3.84
C ASP A 184 26.14 -41.89 -3.84
N SER A 185 26.09 -42.49 -2.66
CA SER A 185 25.93 -43.93 -2.47
C SER A 185 24.47 -44.39 -2.59
N ASP A 186 23.50 -43.53 -2.32
CA ASP A 186 22.07 -43.82 -2.40
C ASP A 186 21.33 -43.12 -3.54
N GLY A 187 21.97 -42.17 -4.22
CA GLY A 187 21.52 -41.54 -5.45
C GLY A 187 20.47 -40.44 -5.25
N ASP A 188 20.46 -39.78 -4.10
CA ASP A 188 19.48 -38.74 -3.76
C ASP A 188 19.89 -37.32 -4.18
N GLY A 189 21.14 -37.17 -4.63
CA GLY A 189 21.69 -35.90 -5.13
C GLY A 189 22.60 -35.17 -4.15
N MET A 190 22.70 -35.62 -2.89
CA MET A 190 23.76 -35.22 -1.96
C MET A 190 24.97 -36.14 -2.11
N ASP A 191 26.16 -35.68 -1.69
CA ASP A 191 27.34 -36.55 -1.68
C ASP A 191 27.63 -37.12 -0.29
N ASP A 192 28.21 -38.33 -0.25
CA ASP A 192 28.52 -39.07 0.97
C ASP A 192 29.33 -38.23 1.97
N ALA A 193 30.16 -37.30 1.46
CA ALA A 193 31.04 -36.49 2.28
C ALA A 193 30.28 -35.37 2.98
N PHE A 194 29.35 -34.71 2.28
CA PHE A 194 28.41 -33.74 2.84
C PHE A 194 27.51 -34.41 3.87
N GLU A 195 26.91 -35.55 3.52
CA GLU A 195 26.02 -36.28 4.43
C GLU A 195 26.75 -36.71 5.70
N THR A 196 27.97 -37.25 5.55
CA THR A 196 28.81 -37.60 6.70
C THR A 196 29.21 -36.37 7.53
N GLN A 197 29.42 -35.21 6.90
CA GLN A 197 29.80 -33.98 7.58
C GLN A 197 28.69 -33.49 8.51
N PHE A 198 27.44 -33.52 8.05
CA PHE A 198 26.28 -33.02 8.78
C PHE A 198 25.51 -34.12 9.53
N GLY A 199 26.00 -35.36 9.50
CA GLY A 199 25.42 -36.47 10.26
C GLY A 199 24.14 -37.06 9.64
N LEU A 200 23.95 -36.81 8.35
CA LEU A 200 23.00 -37.50 7.47
C LEU A 200 23.54 -38.91 7.14
N ASN A 201 22.78 -39.68 6.37
CA ASN A 201 23.05 -41.09 6.11
C ASN A 201 23.26 -41.38 4.61
N PRO A 202 24.52 -41.56 4.16
CA PRO A 202 24.88 -41.87 2.76
C PRO A 202 24.23 -43.10 2.11
N ASP A 203 23.48 -43.89 2.89
CA ASP A 203 22.80 -45.10 2.43
C ASP A 203 21.25 -44.98 2.53
N ASP A 204 20.68 -43.81 2.86
CA ASP A 204 19.24 -43.55 3.02
C ASP A 204 18.75 -42.31 2.29
N PRO A 205 18.20 -42.47 1.06
CA PRO A 205 17.89 -41.36 0.16
C PRO A 205 16.66 -40.53 0.59
N SER A 206 16.08 -40.85 1.76
CA SER A 206 14.92 -40.15 2.28
C SER A 206 15.29 -38.93 3.12
N ASP A 207 16.54 -38.85 3.60
CA ASP A 207 17.01 -37.71 4.37
C ASP A 207 17.27 -36.48 3.49
N ALA A 208 17.58 -36.61 2.20
CA ALA A 208 17.55 -35.47 1.24
C ALA A 208 16.27 -34.63 1.35
N THR A 209 15.12 -35.28 1.53
CA THR A 209 13.81 -34.60 1.61
C THR A 209 13.37 -34.28 3.04
N ALA A 210 14.19 -34.63 4.03
CA ALA A 210 13.95 -34.26 5.41
C ALA A 210 14.39 -32.81 5.66
N ASP A 211 13.80 -32.19 6.66
CA ASP A 211 14.13 -30.87 7.20
C ASP A 211 14.67 -31.14 8.62
N SER A 212 15.99 -31.21 8.74
CA SER A 212 16.63 -31.81 9.93
C SER A 212 16.74 -30.84 11.10
N ASP A 213 16.74 -29.54 10.85
CA ASP A 213 16.74 -28.48 11.87
C ASP A 213 15.36 -27.83 12.08
N GLY A 214 14.41 -28.04 11.16
CA GLY A 214 13.02 -27.63 11.27
C GLY A 214 12.78 -26.18 10.82
N ASP A 215 13.64 -25.60 10.00
CA ASP A 215 13.53 -24.22 9.53
C ASP A 215 12.60 -24.06 8.30
N GLY A 216 12.26 -25.17 7.66
CA GLY A 216 11.39 -25.25 6.48
C GLY A 216 12.11 -25.45 5.15
N VAL A 217 13.44 -25.60 5.14
CA VAL A 217 14.27 -25.97 3.99
C VAL A 217 14.66 -27.43 4.10
N THR A 218 14.68 -28.16 2.99
CA THR A 218 15.12 -29.57 3.01
C THR A 218 16.63 -29.70 2.95
N ASN A 219 17.19 -30.78 3.53
CA ASN A 219 18.63 -31.06 3.52
C ASN A 219 19.25 -30.97 2.10
N LEU A 220 18.51 -31.41 1.08
CA LEU A 220 18.93 -31.35 -0.32
C LEU A 220 18.94 -29.91 -0.87
N GLU A 221 17.94 -29.09 -0.52
CA GLU A 221 17.93 -27.68 -0.89
C GLU A 221 19.12 -26.94 -0.25
N GLU A 222 19.37 -27.22 1.02
CA GLU A 222 20.51 -26.69 1.78
C GLU A 222 21.85 -27.11 1.22
N TYR A 223 21.99 -28.37 0.79
CA TYR A 223 23.13 -28.85 0.04
C TYR A 223 23.40 -28.02 -1.22
N TYR A 224 22.36 -27.66 -1.97
CA TYR A 224 22.49 -26.85 -3.19
C TYR A 224 22.83 -25.38 -2.92
N VAL A 225 22.32 -24.80 -1.83
CA VAL A 225 22.61 -23.41 -1.44
C VAL A 225 23.82 -23.27 -0.52
N ARG A 226 24.40 -24.40 -0.07
CA ARG A 226 25.56 -24.52 0.82
C ARG A 226 25.33 -23.97 2.24
N THR A 227 24.12 -24.17 2.76
CA THR A 227 23.79 -23.96 4.17
C THR A 227 24.05 -25.23 5.00
N ASP A 228 23.94 -25.13 6.33
CA ASP A 228 24.14 -26.24 7.26
C ASP A 228 22.79 -26.89 7.60
N PRO A 229 22.51 -28.12 7.12
CA PRO A 229 21.22 -28.78 7.34
C PRO A 229 20.89 -29.16 8.77
N THR A 230 21.75 -28.82 9.72
CA THR A 230 21.54 -29.03 11.14
C THR A 230 21.41 -27.72 11.92
N ASN A 231 21.36 -26.59 11.23
CA ASN A 231 21.35 -25.27 11.82
C ASN A 231 20.48 -24.27 11.04
N SER A 232 19.32 -23.94 11.62
CA SER A 232 18.29 -23.10 11.03
C SER A 232 18.69 -21.64 10.74
N ASP A 233 19.91 -21.25 11.07
CA ASP A 233 20.51 -19.92 10.92
C ASP A 233 22.04 -20.14 10.76
N THR A 234 22.44 -20.47 9.54
CA THR A 234 23.76 -20.98 9.16
C THR A 234 24.86 -20.00 9.54
N ASP A 235 24.64 -18.70 9.39
CA ASP A 235 25.63 -17.66 9.70
C ASP A 235 25.47 -17.02 11.09
N SER A 236 24.41 -17.38 11.81
CA SER A 236 24.11 -16.99 13.19
C SER A 236 23.91 -15.48 13.38
N ASP A 237 23.31 -14.80 12.40
CA ASP A 237 23.04 -13.37 12.47
C ASP A 237 21.66 -13.01 13.04
N GLY A 238 20.81 -14.02 13.25
CA GLY A 238 19.49 -13.90 13.86
C GLY A 238 18.33 -13.97 12.88
N ILE A 239 18.60 -14.15 11.58
CA ILE A 239 17.60 -14.42 10.54
C ILE A 239 17.72 -15.90 10.12
N PRO A 240 16.61 -16.67 10.03
CA PRO A 240 16.68 -18.06 9.60
C PRO A 240 16.96 -18.22 8.09
N ASP A 241 17.66 -19.29 7.72
CA ASP A 241 18.01 -19.61 6.33
C ASP A 241 16.76 -19.62 5.44
N SER A 242 15.66 -20.22 5.90
CA SER A 242 14.38 -20.21 5.16
C SER A 242 13.85 -18.81 4.83
N TYR A 243 13.97 -17.85 5.75
CA TYR A 243 13.56 -16.46 5.50
C TYR A 243 14.51 -15.82 4.50
N GLU A 244 15.81 -15.94 4.74
CA GLU A 244 16.83 -15.34 3.89
C GLU A 244 16.74 -15.81 2.46
N LEU A 245 16.59 -17.13 2.28
CA LEU A 245 16.34 -17.73 0.98
C LEU A 245 15.06 -17.17 0.38
N SER A 246 13.94 -17.14 1.10
CA SER A 246 12.65 -16.66 0.55
C SER A 246 12.66 -15.20 0.07
N TYR A 247 13.48 -14.34 0.67
CA TYR A 247 13.56 -12.92 0.34
C TYR A 247 14.84 -12.53 -0.41
N GLY A 248 15.73 -13.48 -0.72
CA GLY A 248 16.92 -13.23 -1.54
C GLY A 248 18.10 -12.62 -0.79
N LEU A 249 18.15 -12.79 0.53
CA LEU A 249 19.31 -12.56 1.39
C LEU A 249 20.28 -13.75 1.30
N ASN A 250 21.42 -13.65 1.98
CA ASN A 250 22.47 -14.67 1.91
C ASN A 250 22.72 -15.35 3.25
N ALA A 251 22.08 -16.51 3.44
CA ALA A 251 22.18 -17.37 4.64
C ALA A 251 23.59 -17.85 5.04
N THR A 252 24.62 -17.54 4.26
CA THR A 252 26.02 -17.89 4.59
C THR A 252 26.87 -16.68 4.98
N VAL A 253 26.29 -15.48 5.01
CA VAL A 253 26.98 -14.22 5.24
C VAL A 253 26.11 -13.29 6.07
N SER A 254 26.53 -13.08 7.33
CA SER A 254 25.84 -12.19 8.25
C SER A 254 25.59 -10.81 7.65
N ASP A 255 24.34 -10.59 7.22
CA ASP A 255 23.86 -9.41 6.51
C ASP A 255 22.61 -8.79 7.17
N ALA A 256 22.15 -9.34 8.30
CA ALA A 256 21.03 -8.86 9.12
C ALA A 256 20.99 -7.34 9.37
N SER A 257 22.15 -6.67 9.43
CA SER A 257 22.26 -5.22 9.64
C SER A 257 22.27 -4.38 8.35
N GLY A 258 22.25 -5.05 7.20
CA GLY A 258 22.06 -4.45 5.89
C GLY A 258 20.61 -4.09 5.64
N ASP A 259 20.39 -3.41 4.53
CA ASP A 259 19.11 -2.91 4.04
C ASP A 259 19.06 -3.29 2.56
N LEU A 260 18.43 -4.43 2.25
CA LEU A 260 18.49 -5.06 0.93
C LEU A 260 17.72 -4.24 -0.12
N ASP A 261 16.61 -3.61 0.26
CA ASP A 261 15.75 -2.85 -0.66
C ASP A 261 15.95 -1.32 -0.60
N GLY A 262 16.66 -0.80 0.39
CA GLY A 262 17.01 0.61 0.51
C GLY A 262 15.92 1.49 1.10
N ASP A 263 14.93 0.89 1.77
CA ASP A 263 13.80 1.60 2.36
C ASP A 263 14.12 2.24 3.73
N GLY A 264 15.29 1.93 4.28
CA GLY A 264 15.82 2.44 5.53
C GLY A 264 15.60 1.54 6.75
N TYR A 265 15.01 0.35 6.59
CA TYR A 265 14.95 -0.70 7.62
C TYR A 265 16.01 -1.76 7.38
N THR A 266 16.49 -2.37 8.46
CA THR A 266 17.43 -3.49 8.34
C THR A 266 16.71 -4.79 8.04
N ASN A 267 17.38 -5.72 7.36
CA ASN A 267 16.88 -7.07 7.08
C ASN A 267 16.33 -7.76 8.35
N LEU A 268 17.00 -7.55 9.49
CA LEU A 268 16.56 -8.10 10.78
C LEU A 268 15.27 -7.45 11.28
N GLU A 269 15.12 -6.14 11.15
CA GLU A 269 13.89 -5.44 11.54
C GLU A 269 12.70 -5.94 10.72
N GLU A 270 12.92 -6.25 9.44
CA GLU A 270 11.92 -6.82 8.55
C GLU A 270 11.53 -8.25 8.89
N TYR A 271 12.52 -9.09 9.19
CA TYR A 271 12.27 -10.43 9.72
C TYR A 271 11.46 -10.38 11.02
N GLU A 272 11.87 -9.56 11.98
CA GLU A 272 11.14 -9.36 13.25
C GLU A 272 9.73 -8.77 13.02
N GLY A 273 9.57 -7.97 11.96
CA GLY A 273 8.31 -7.38 11.51
C GLY A 273 7.41 -8.31 10.72
N GLY A 274 7.90 -9.48 10.29
CA GLY A 274 7.20 -10.40 9.39
C GLY A 274 6.93 -9.78 8.01
N THR A 275 7.83 -8.91 7.55
CA THR A 275 7.77 -8.24 6.24
C THR A 275 8.84 -8.78 5.30
N ALA A 276 8.92 -8.22 4.09
CA ALA A 276 9.64 -8.80 2.98
C ALA A 276 10.87 -7.95 2.68
N ALA A 277 12.06 -8.45 2.99
CA ALA A 277 13.29 -7.67 2.96
C ALA A 277 13.75 -7.15 1.59
N ASN A 278 13.04 -7.53 0.54
CA ASN A 278 13.37 -7.23 -0.85
C ASN A 278 12.34 -6.31 -1.51
N SER A 279 11.56 -5.58 -0.73
CA SER A 279 10.41 -4.84 -1.22
C SER A 279 10.25 -3.53 -0.47
N GLU A 280 10.63 -2.42 -1.12
CA GLU A 280 10.47 -1.04 -0.64
C GLU A 280 9.00 -0.64 -0.31
N ALA A 281 8.02 -1.52 -0.52
CA ALA A 281 6.62 -1.35 -0.15
C ALA A 281 6.20 -2.17 1.09
N SER A 282 7.10 -2.97 1.66
CA SER A 282 6.87 -3.93 2.75
C SER A 282 7.68 -3.48 3.96
N PHE A 283 7.00 -3.01 5.01
CA PHE A 283 7.69 -2.31 6.10
C PHE A 283 7.42 -2.95 7.46
N PRO A 284 8.44 -3.12 8.31
CA PRO A 284 8.27 -3.69 9.63
C PRO A 284 7.50 -2.74 10.56
N GLY A 285 6.58 -3.28 11.38
CA GLY A 285 5.83 -2.52 12.39
C GLY A 285 4.45 -1.97 11.96
N ARG A 286 3.88 -1.04 12.73
CA ARG A 286 2.58 -0.36 12.45
C ARG A 286 2.80 1.10 12.02
N GLY A 287 2.03 1.60 11.05
CA GLY A 287 2.10 3.00 10.62
C GLY A 287 1.53 3.24 9.22
N ILE A 288 1.26 4.49 8.88
CA ILE A 288 0.77 4.88 7.53
C ILE A 288 1.96 5.14 6.62
N TYR A 289 1.95 4.53 5.45
CA TYR A 289 2.90 4.85 4.39
C TYR A 289 2.38 6.00 3.51
N VAL A 290 3.26 6.97 3.24
CA VAL A 290 2.98 8.14 2.40
C VAL A 290 4.12 8.26 1.39
N SER A 291 3.78 8.22 0.10
CA SER A 291 4.71 8.51 -1.00
C SER A 291 4.27 9.74 -1.78
N TRP A 292 5.20 10.41 -2.44
CA TRP A 292 4.94 11.63 -3.21
C TRP A 292 5.83 11.75 -4.44
N ASP A 293 5.35 12.50 -5.43
CA ASP A 293 6.18 12.99 -6.53
C ASP A 293 7.00 14.21 -6.06
N PRO A 294 8.32 14.27 -6.32
CA PRO A 294 9.14 15.43 -5.98
C PRO A 294 8.62 16.75 -6.58
N PRO A 295 8.54 17.84 -5.79
CA PRO A 295 8.25 19.16 -6.33
C PRO A 295 9.35 19.62 -7.31
N THR A 296 8.94 20.19 -8.44
CA THR A 296 9.85 20.66 -9.51
C THR A 296 9.98 22.18 -9.56
N THR A 297 9.32 22.91 -8.64
CA THR A 297 9.29 24.37 -8.61
C THR A 297 9.39 24.91 -7.19
N ARG A 298 10.21 25.95 -6.99
CA ARG A 298 10.31 26.71 -5.73
C ARG A 298 9.08 27.62 -5.53
N GLU A 299 8.89 28.10 -4.31
CA GLU A 299 7.79 29.02 -3.96
C GLU A 299 7.85 30.36 -4.76
N ASP A 300 9.05 30.80 -5.14
CA ASP A 300 9.25 31.98 -5.99
C ASP A 300 9.00 31.73 -7.50
N GLY A 301 8.64 30.51 -7.88
CA GLY A 301 8.37 30.09 -9.25
C GLY A 301 9.60 29.67 -10.06
N SER A 302 10.81 29.66 -9.48
CA SER A 302 12.00 29.12 -10.13
C SER A 302 11.99 27.58 -10.19
N GLN A 303 12.70 27.00 -11.16
CA GLN A 303 12.81 25.54 -11.31
C GLN A 303 13.65 24.95 -10.17
N LEU A 304 13.16 23.87 -9.56
CA LEU A 304 13.87 23.07 -8.55
C LEU A 304 14.34 21.76 -9.21
N ASP A 305 15.65 21.59 -9.33
CA ASP A 305 16.23 20.34 -9.82
C ASP A 305 16.31 19.33 -8.66
N LEU A 306 16.05 18.05 -8.93
CA LEU A 306 16.02 17.00 -7.90
C LEU A 306 17.35 16.86 -7.16
N SER A 307 18.47 17.11 -7.84
CA SER A 307 19.81 17.09 -7.24
C SER A 307 20.06 18.20 -6.22
N ASP A 308 19.24 19.26 -6.25
CA ASP A 308 19.38 20.39 -5.32
C ASP A 308 18.60 20.16 -4.02
N ILE A 309 17.72 19.16 -3.98
CA ILE A 309 16.88 18.85 -2.82
C ILE A 309 17.77 18.29 -1.70
N SER A 310 17.72 18.93 -0.54
CA SER A 310 18.44 18.49 0.65
C SER A 310 17.58 17.57 1.50
N TYR A 311 16.30 17.89 1.68
CA TYR A 311 15.33 17.10 2.44
C TYR A 311 13.90 17.51 2.08
N TYR A 312 12.94 16.64 2.40
CA TYR A 312 11.52 16.93 2.34
C TYR A 312 10.96 17.21 3.73
N VAL A 313 9.91 18.02 3.78
CA VAL A 313 9.09 18.25 4.97
C VAL A 313 7.70 17.72 4.66
N VAL A 314 7.33 16.65 5.35
CA VAL A 314 5.98 16.06 5.29
C VAL A 314 5.19 16.62 6.45
N ARG A 315 4.12 17.34 6.16
CA ARG A 315 3.14 17.74 7.17
C ARG A 315 1.91 16.87 7.06
N TYR A 316 1.36 16.47 8.21
CA TYR A 316 0.11 15.75 8.26
C TYR A 316 -0.81 16.27 9.36
N TYR A 317 -2.10 16.27 9.07
CA TYR A 317 -3.14 16.78 9.94
C TYR A 317 -4.46 16.08 9.62
N ARG A 318 -5.41 16.08 10.56
CA ARG A 318 -6.81 15.76 10.25
C ARG A 318 -7.52 17.03 9.83
N ASP A 319 -8.21 17.02 8.69
CA ASP A 319 -9.17 18.08 8.37
C ASP A 319 -10.38 17.87 9.26
N ALA A 320 -10.39 18.60 10.36
CA ALA A 320 -11.58 18.80 11.14
C ALA A 320 -11.96 20.27 11.04
N GLN A 321 -12.37 20.74 9.87
CA GLN A 321 -13.45 21.72 9.81
C GLN A 321 -14.78 20.95 9.84
N PRO A 322 -15.25 20.50 11.02
CA PRO A 322 -16.54 19.85 11.10
C PRO A 322 -17.60 20.81 10.55
N PRO A 323 -18.63 20.29 9.88
CA PRO A 323 -19.68 21.13 9.32
C PRO A 323 -20.34 21.96 10.43
N ASP A 324 -20.77 23.16 10.09
CA ASP A 324 -21.56 23.99 10.99
C ASP A 324 -22.81 23.21 11.44
N VAL A 325 -23.01 23.06 12.75
CA VAL A 325 -24.21 22.44 13.33
C VAL A 325 -25.07 23.52 13.96
N LEU A 326 -26.24 23.76 13.39
CA LEU A 326 -27.23 24.70 13.91
C LEU A 326 -28.39 23.93 14.54
N ILE A 327 -28.71 24.24 15.79
CA ILE A 327 -29.88 23.71 16.49
C ILE A 327 -30.76 24.88 16.93
N ASP A 328 -31.96 24.91 16.37
CA ASP A 328 -33.04 25.84 16.72
C ASP A 328 -33.92 25.29 17.84
N ASN A 329 -34.74 26.13 18.47
CA ASN A 329 -35.63 25.70 19.56
C ASN A 329 -36.82 24.83 19.10
N GLU A 330 -37.06 24.69 17.80
CA GLU A 330 -38.01 23.74 17.22
C GLU A 330 -37.35 22.41 16.83
N SER A 331 -36.03 22.29 16.97
CA SER A 331 -35.31 21.07 16.68
C SER A 331 -35.64 19.96 17.68
N GLY A 332 -35.68 18.71 17.22
CA GLY A 332 -35.79 17.53 18.09
C GLY A 332 -34.60 17.34 19.05
N PHE A 333 -33.56 18.16 18.90
CA PHE A 333 -32.36 18.17 19.74
C PHE A 333 -32.36 19.30 20.78
N PHE A 334 -33.44 20.08 20.87
CA PHE A 334 -33.69 21.07 21.91
C PHE A 334 -34.82 20.63 22.84
N GLU A 335 -34.67 20.90 24.14
CA GLU A 335 -35.74 20.71 25.12
C GLU A 335 -35.70 21.78 26.23
N ILE A 336 -36.88 22.08 26.79
CA ILE A 336 -37.00 22.81 28.06
C ILE A 336 -37.10 21.77 29.18
N VAL A 337 -36.20 21.86 30.15
CA VAL A 337 -36.16 20.98 31.32
C VAL A 337 -36.63 21.75 32.57
N GLY A 338 -37.33 21.05 33.46
CA GLY A 338 -37.87 21.61 34.71
C GLY A 338 -39.37 21.88 34.59
N ALA A 339 -39.75 23.11 34.23
CA ALA A 339 -41.15 23.53 34.11
C ALA A 339 -41.55 23.77 32.64
N THR A 340 -42.85 23.66 32.35
CA THR A 340 -43.38 24.00 31.02
C THR A 340 -43.31 25.51 30.80
N VAL A 341 -42.51 25.92 29.82
CA VAL A 341 -42.44 27.29 29.30
C VAL A 341 -43.13 27.29 27.94
N ALA A 342 -44.01 28.26 27.68
CA ALA A 342 -44.66 28.38 26.36
C ALA A 342 -43.77 29.19 25.41
N PRO A 343 -43.68 28.83 24.12
CA PRO A 343 -42.95 29.61 23.14
C PRO A 343 -43.62 30.96 22.87
N SER A 344 -42.86 31.91 22.35
CA SER A 344 -43.31 33.24 21.94
C SER A 344 -42.66 33.65 20.62
N SER A 345 -43.37 34.45 19.84
CA SER A 345 -42.87 35.05 18.60
C SER A 345 -43.05 36.58 18.61
N HIS A 346 -43.28 37.15 19.80
CA HIS A 346 -43.70 38.55 19.92
C HIS A 346 -42.59 39.55 19.64
N THR A 347 -41.38 39.30 20.12
CA THR A 347 -40.23 40.19 19.94
C THR A 347 -39.36 39.69 18.79
N PRO A 348 -39.16 40.44 17.70
CA PRO A 348 -38.31 40.02 16.58
C PRO A 348 -36.84 39.79 16.98
N GLY A 349 -36.09 39.09 16.13
CA GLY A 349 -34.66 38.83 16.31
C GLY A 349 -34.32 37.37 16.62
N TYR A 350 -35.32 36.53 16.88
CA TYR A 350 -35.15 35.09 16.99
C TYR A 350 -34.83 34.44 15.62
N TRP A 351 -34.37 33.19 15.65
CA TRP A 351 -34.23 32.34 14.47
C TRP A 351 -35.43 31.37 14.39
N GLY A 352 -35.77 30.89 13.19
CA GLY A 352 -36.93 30.01 13.05
C GLY A 352 -38.29 30.69 13.25
N GLU A 353 -39.21 30.00 13.93
CA GLU A 353 -40.61 30.41 14.06
C GLU A 353 -40.94 31.12 15.37
N ASN A 354 -40.26 30.76 16.47
CA ASN A 354 -40.49 31.28 17.81
C ASN A 354 -39.23 31.15 18.70
N TYR A 355 -39.33 31.51 19.98
CA TYR A 355 -38.31 31.33 21.01
C TYR A 355 -38.97 31.02 22.36
N TYR A 356 -38.20 30.51 23.33
CA TYR A 356 -38.69 30.24 24.70
C TYR A 356 -38.21 31.30 25.71
N PRO A 357 -39.12 32.14 26.24
CA PRO A 357 -38.81 33.08 27.33
C PRO A 357 -38.88 32.38 28.69
N ILE A 358 -37.76 31.84 29.12
CA ILE A 358 -37.61 31.21 30.45
C ILE A 358 -37.71 32.31 31.52
N PRO A 359 -38.63 32.20 32.49
CA PRO A 359 -38.83 33.21 33.51
C PRO A 359 -37.64 33.29 34.49
N PRO A 360 -37.48 34.42 35.20
CA PRO A 360 -36.45 34.55 36.21
C PRO A 360 -36.53 33.44 37.26
N GLY A 361 -35.38 32.91 37.67
CA GLY A 361 -35.32 31.71 38.50
C GLY A 361 -33.95 31.45 39.13
N ASN A 362 -33.75 30.23 39.59
CA ASN A 362 -32.54 29.75 40.27
C ASN A 362 -31.77 28.70 39.44
N GLY A 363 -32.05 28.59 38.15
CA GLY A 363 -31.47 27.60 37.26
C GLY A 363 -32.24 26.27 37.16
N GLU A 364 -33.31 26.05 37.94
CA GLU A 364 -34.11 24.81 37.89
C GLU A 364 -34.85 24.62 36.56
N VAL A 365 -35.26 25.72 35.92
CA VAL A 365 -35.79 25.71 34.55
C VAL A 365 -34.68 26.14 33.61
N PHE A 366 -34.41 25.35 32.58
CA PHE A 366 -33.34 25.62 31.64
C PHE A 366 -33.64 25.09 30.23
N GLY A 367 -33.08 25.76 29.23
CA GLY A 367 -33.01 25.24 27.86
C GLY A 367 -31.80 24.33 27.71
N LYS A 368 -31.97 23.21 26.99
CA LYS A 368 -30.91 22.24 26.72
C LYS A 368 -30.84 21.92 25.23
N TRP A 369 -29.67 22.09 24.64
CA TRP A 369 -29.36 21.64 23.28
C TRP A 369 -28.39 20.46 23.36
N SER A 370 -28.69 19.39 22.63
CA SER A 370 -27.86 18.18 22.59
C SER A 370 -27.26 18.01 21.20
N PHE A 371 -25.94 18.07 21.10
CA PHE A 371 -25.20 17.85 19.87
C PHE A 371 -24.75 16.39 19.79
N TYR A 372 -24.87 15.82 18.60
CA TYR A 372 -24.44 14.47 18.25
C TYR A 372 -23.60 14.53 16.98
N ASP A 373 -22.89 13.45 16.68
CA ASP A 373 -22.03 13.30 15.51
C ASP A 373 -20.96 14.40 15.40
N LEU A 374 -20.49 14.91 16.55
CA LEU A 374 -19.28 15.73 16.59
C LEU A 374 -18.08 14.89 16.17
N VAL A 375 -17.09 15.52 15.55
CA VAL A 375 -15.84 14.89 15.15
C VAL A 375 -14.91 14.89 16.37
N PRO A 376 -14.53 13.71 16.91
CA PRO A 376 -13.60 13.64 18.02
C PRO A 376 -12.25 14.29 17.68
N GLY A 377 -11.70 15.10 18.58
CA GLY A 377 -10.48 15.89 18.40
C GLY A 377 -10.68 17.20 17.62
N ALA A 378 -11.89 17.50 17.18
CA ALA A 378 -12.16 18.74 16.44
C ALA A 378 -12.44 19.92 17.38
N GLY A 379 -11.94 21.10 16.99
CA GLY A 379 -12.27 22.36 17.64
C GLY A 379 -13.61 22.92 17.14
N TYR A 380 -14.39 23.49 18.06
CA TYR A 380 -15.69 24.10 17.82
C TYR A 380 -15.78 25.46 18.49
N LEU A 381 -16.35 26.43 17.79
CA LEU A 381 -16.80 27.71 18.36
C LEU A 381 -18.32 27.66 18.53
N LEU A 382 -18.77 27.76 19.79
CA LEU A 382 -20.17 27.98 20.14
C LEU A 382 -20.58 29.41 19.87
N GLN A 383 -21.66 29.57 19.12
CA GLN A 383 -22.35 30.84 18.90
C GLN A 383 -23.81 30.71 19.33
N ALA A 384 -24.39 31.78 19.86
CA ALA A 384 -25.82 31.84 20.17
C ALA A 384 -26.48 33.06 19.53
N ARG A 385 -27.78 32.94 19.31
CA ARG A 385 -28.65 34.02 18.84
C ARG A 385 -29.88 34.09 19.73
N TRP A 386 -30.39 35.30 19.95
CA TRP A 386 -31.57 35.55 20.78
C TRP A 386 -32.31 36.81 20.36
N THR A 387 -33.51 37.00 20.91
CA THR A 387 -34.22 38.28 20.87
C THR A 387 -33.89 39.15 22.10
N ALA A 388 -33.37 40.35 21.86
CA ALA A 388 -32.99 41.28 22.91
C ALA A 388 -34.18 42.11 23.42
N GLY A 389 -34.13 42.49 24.69
CA GLY A 389 -35.15 43.32 25.32
C GLY A 389 -34.73 43.81 26.71
N PHE A 390 -35.33 44.90 27.17
CA PHE A 390 -34.98 45.53 28.47
C PHE A 390 -35.30 44.65 29.69
N ASN A 391 -36.10 43.60 29.53
CA ASN A 391 -36.49 42.66 30.57
C ASN A 391 -35.76 41.30 30.48
N ARG A 392 -34.70 41.22 29.68
CA ARG A 392 -33.83 40.04 29.62
C ARG A 392 -32.77 40.09 30.72
N SER A 393 -32.24 38.93 31.07
CA SER A 393 -31.11 38.82 31.99
C SER A 393 -29.85 39.45 31.39
N GLN A 394 -29.06 40.09 32.25
CA GLN A 394 -27.71 40.58 31.93
C GLN A 394 -26.63 39.53 32.24
N GLN A 395 -27.03 38.40 32.82
CA GLN A 395 -26.15 37.35 33.33
C GLN A 395 -26.56 35.97 32.80
N ALA A 396 -27.01 35.89 31.55
CA ALA A 396 -27.43 34.63 30.94
C ALA A 396 -26.25 33.67 30.82
N THR A 397 -26.28 32.57 31.57
CA THR A 397 -25.16 31.64 31.69
C THR A 397 -25.31 30.45 30.73
N TYR A 398 -24.44 30.35 29.73
CA TYR A 398 -24.31 29.21 28.83
C TYR A 398 -23.25 28.24 29.34
N ASN A 399 -23.65 27.03 29.71
CA ASN A 399 -22.75 25.95 30.12
C ASN A 399 -22.64 24.90 29.03
N VAL A 400 -21.44 24.69 28.49
CA VAL A 400 -21.14 23.66 27.48
C VAL A 400 -20.41 22.52 28.15
N THR A 401 -21.04 21.35 28.20
CA THR A 401 -20.45 20.11 28.72
C THR A 401 -20.08 19.19 27.57
N PHE A 402 -18.83 18.72 27.55
CA PHE A 402 -18.28 17.83 26.54
C PHE A 402 -17.19 16.94 27.18
N VAL A 403 -16.77 15.88 26.49
CA VAL A 403 -15.58 15.11 26.88
C VAL A 403 -14.39 15.69 26.12
N ASP A 404 -13.32 16.10 26.81
CA ASP A 404 -12.11 16.64 26.18
C ASP A 404 -11.19 15.53 25.63
N ASP A 405 -10.09 15.92 24.99
CA ASP A 405 -9.14 15.00 24.35
C ASP A 405 -8.44 14.03 25.32
N SER A 406 -8.47 14.33 26.64
CA SER A 406 -7.97 13.42 27.68
C SER A 406 -8.99 12.35 28.10
N GLY A 407 -10.21 12.41 27.54
CA GLY A 407 -11.33 11.57 27.95
C GLY A 407 -12.04 12.07 29.21
N THR A 408 -11.80 13.30 29.66
CA THR A 408 -12.41 13.88 30.86
C THR A 408 -13.66 14.69 30.51
N GLU A 409 -14.76 14.51 31.26
CA GLU A 409 -15.93 15.37 31.12
C GLU A 409 -15.63 16.76 31.67
N THR A 410 -15.68 17.76 30.79
CA THR A 410 -15.34 19.15 31.06
C THR A 410 -16.56 20.03 30.78
N THR A 411 -16.77 21.04 31.63
CA THR A 411 -17.81 22.07 31.42
C THR A 411 -17.16 23.43 31.34
N GLN A 412 -17.44 24.16 30.26
CA GLN A 412 -17.05 25.56 30.10
C GLN A 412 -18.29 26.46 30.21
N THR A 413 -18.10 27.65 30.78
CA THR A 413 -19.18 28.57 31.11
C THR A 413 -18.91 29.94 30.50
N GLU A 414 -19.90 30.49 29.79
CA GLU A 414 -19.88 31.86 29.28
C GLU A 414 -21.11 32.63 29.76
N ILE A 415 -20.94 33.90 30.14
CA ILE A 415 -22.01 34.75 30.65
C ILE A 415 -22.25 35.88 29.65
N VAL A 416 -23.51 36.06 29.23
CA VAL A 416 -23.87 37.11 28.27
C VAL A 416 -25.02 38.00 28.73
N ASP A 417 -24.99 39.24 28.26
CA ASP A 417 -26.09 40.19 28.43
C ASP A 417 -27.08 40.08 27.28
N GLN A 418 -28.22 39.43 27.53
CA GLN A 418 -29.27 39.26 26.53
C GLN A 418 -30.13 40.52 26.33
N THR A 419 -29.87 41.61 27.05
CA THR A 419 -30.48 42.91 26.74
C THR A 419 -29.88 43.57 25.50
N LEU A 420 -28.74 43.07 25.04
CA LEU A 420 -27.97 43.57 23.90
C LEU A 420 -27.88 42.54 22.77
N ASN A 421 -27.40 42.97 21.59
CA ASN A 421 -27.00 42.12 20.45
C ASN A 421 -28.06 41.11 19.95
N GLY A 422 -29.35 41.40 20.14
CA GLY A 422 -30.41 40.56 19.61
C GLY A 422 -30.44 40.52 18.08
N GLY A 423 -30.74 39.37 17.48
CA GLY A 423 -30.83 39.21 16.03
C GLY A 423 -29.52 38.93 15.30
N VAL A 424 -28.39 38.84 16.00
CA VAL A 424 -27.10 38.45 15.43
C VAL A 424 -26.52 37.23 16.13
N TRP A 425 -25.60 36.53 15.47
CA TRP A 425 -24.82 35.46 16.09
C TRP A 425 -23.73 36.08 16.96
N VAL A 426 -23.66 35.66 18.21
CA VAL A 426 -22.65 36.09 19.18
C VAL A 426 -21.75 34.91 19.52
N ASP A 427 -20.45 35.10 19.36
CA ASP A 427 -19.41 34.13 19.74
C ASP A 427 -19.38 33.99 21.26
N LEU A 428 -19.42 32.75 21.75
CA LEU A 428 -19.42 32.44 23.16
C LEU A 428 -18.09 31.80 23.58
N VAL A 429 -17.89 30.53 23.24
CA VAL A 429 -16.78 29.74 23.76
C VAL A 429 -16.22 28.79 22.70
N LYS A 430 -14.89 28.59 22.74
CA LYS A 430 -14.20 27.60 21.91
C LYS A 430 -13.87 26.38 22.75
N PHE A 431 -14.09 25.19 22.20
CA PHE A 431 -13.75 23.92 22.85
C PHE A 431 -13.34 22.86 21.85
N THR A 432 -12.53 21.89 22.29
CA THR A 432 -12.20 20.69 21.53
C THR A 432 -12.91 19.51 22.14
N SER A 433 -13.69 18.77 21.35
CA SER A 433 -14.44 17.62 21.83
C SER A 433 -13.69 16.34 21.50
N GLY A 434 -13.23 15.60 22.52
CA GLY A 434 -12.63 14.27 22.39
C GLY A 434 -13.66 13.15 22.12
N GLN A 435 -14.96 13.45 22.13
CA GLN A 435 -16.03 12.52 21.75
C GLN A 435 -17.03 13.14 20.76
N ASN A 436 -17.99 12.34 20.31
CA ASN A 436 -18.98 12.72 19.32
C ASN A 436 -20.23 13.43 19.87
N THR A 437 -20.23 13.85 21.14
CA THR A 437 -21.38 14.53 21.77
C THR A 437 -20.98 15.73 22.61
N ALA A 438 -21.86 16.72 22.68
CA ALA A 438 -21.77 17.84 23.61
C ALA A 438 -23.17 18.32 24.00
N VAL A 439 -23.30 18.96 25.17
CA VAL A 439 -24.58 19.49 25.67
C VAL A 439 -24.40 20.94 26.07
N VAL A 440 -25.29 21.81 25.60
CA VAL A 440 -25.36 23.21 26.05
C VAL A 440 -26.57 23.39 26.95
N ARG A 441 -26.38 23.98 28.12
CA ARG A 441 -27.44 24.33 29.08
C ARG A 441 -27.49 25.83 29.30
N LEU A 442 -28.69 26.39 29.24
CA LEU A 442 -28.97 27.80 29.51
C LEU A 442 -30.02 27.92 30.64
N GLY A 443 -29.55 28.23 31.84
CA GLY A 443 -30.35 28.29 33.06
C GLY A 443 -31.16 29.57 33.22
N SER A 444 -32.30 29.48 33.93
CA SER A 444 -33.00 30.66 34.44
C SER A 444 -32.13 31.45 35.43
N GLU A 445 -32.18 32.77 35.33
CA GLU A 445 -31.39 33.70 36.16
C GLU A 445 -32.32 34.60 36.99
N PRO A 446 -31.91 35.08 38.17
CA PRO A 446 -32.79 35.83 39.06
C PRO A 446 -33.08 37.27 38.57
N ASP A 447 -32.28 37.81 37.65
CA ASP A 447 -32.27 39.22 37.25
C ASP A 447 -33.18 39.54 36.06
N GLY A 448 -33.61 38.55 35.28
CA GLY A 448 -34.44 38.77 34.10
C GLY A 448 -34.87 37.51 33.37
N TYR A 449 -35.63 37.68 32.30
CA TYR A 449 -35.99 36.56 31.42
C TYR A 449 -34.78 36.09 30.64
N ILE A 450 -34.67 34.78 30.47
CA ILE A 450 -33.67 34.14 29.63
C ILE A 450 -34.34 33.67 28.35
N ILE A 451 -33.73 33.96 27.21
CA ILE A 451 -34.22 33.56 25.90
C ILE A 451 -33.41 32.38 25.40
N ALA A 452 -34.10 31.24 25.27
CA ALA A 452 -33.62 30.09 24.53
C ALA A 452 -34.21 30.14 23.11
N ASP A 453 -33.35 30.26 22.11
CA ASP A 453 -33.68 30.41 20.69
C ASP A 453 -32.77 29.44 19.90
N ALA A 454 -31.76 29.95 19.17
CA ALA A 454 -30.88 29.12 18.37
C ALA A 454 -29.42 29.18 18.81
N ILE A 455 -28.74 28.05 18.62
CA ILE A 455 -27.32 27.86 18.89
C ILE A 455 -26.66 27.25 17.66
N LYS A 456 -25.43 27.66 17.37
CA LYS A 456 -24.61 27.12 16.28
C LYS A 456 -23.23 26.73 16.78
N LEU A 457 -22.75 25.55 16.42
CA LEU A 457 -21.35 25.19 16.47
C LEU A 457 -20.75 25.44 15.10
N THR A 458 -19.68 26.24 15.05
CA THR A 458 -18.84 26.41 13.87
C THR A 458 -17.57 25.60 14.06
N GLY A 459 -17.21 24.79 13.07
CA GLY A 459 -15.91 24.14 13.08
C GLY A 459 -14.80 25.19 13.14
N SER A 460 -13.85 25.00 14.05
CA SER A 460 -12.60 25.74 14.06
C SER A 460 -11.48 24.72 14.15
N GLY A 461 -10.93 24.35 12.99
CA GLY A 461 -9.87 23.36 12.90
C GLY A 461 -8.78 23.58 13.95
N ALA A 462 -8.58 22.56 14.77
CA ALA A 462 -7.32 22.32 15.43
C ALA A 462 -6.46 21.59 14.40
N THR A 463 -5.60 22.31 13.70
CA THR A 463 -4.52 21.67 12.95
C THR A 463 -3.46 21.29 13.97
N ASP A 464 -3.59 20.10 14.56
CA ASP A 464 -2.40 19.38 15.01
C ASP A 464 -1.62 19.03 13.73
N VAL A 465 -0.73 19.94 13.36
CA VAL A 465 0.21 19.75 12.26
C VAL A 465 1.40 19.03 12.86
N SER A 466 1.44 17.72 12.67
CA SER A 466 2.67 16.98 12.88
C SER A 466 3.54 17.14 11.63
N VAL A 467 4.86 17.22 11.86
CA VAL A 467 5.84 17.44 10.80
C VAL A 467 6.95 16.42 10.94
N VAL A 468 7.28 15.76 9.83
CA VAL A 468 8.42 14.86 9.71
C VAL A 468 9.37 15.39 8.65
N GLU A 469 10.65 15.47 8.98
CA GLU A 469 11.71 15.72 8.01
C GLU A 469 12.19 14.38 7.43
N VAL A 470 12.23 14.29 6.10
CA VAL A 470 12.68 13.11 5.36
C VAL A 470 13.94 13.50 4.61
N ARG A 471 15.06 12.89 4.99
CA ARG A 471 16.39 13.22 4.45
C ARG A 471 16.72 12.35 3.24
N ASP A 472 17.78 12.73 2.53
CA ASP A 472 18.45 11.88 1.53
C ASP A 472 17.55 11.42 0.37
N ASN A 473 17.09 12.35 -0.48
CA ASN A 473 16.34 12.09 -1.74
C ASN A 473 15.15 11.10 -1.71
N GLN A 474 14.78 10.57 -0.55
CA GLN A 474 13.65 9.66 -0.38
C GLN A 474 12.34 10.37 -0.73
N THR A 475 11.48 9.68 -1.47
CA THR A 475 10.17 10.19 -1.92
C THR A 475 9.00 9.53 -1.20
N SER A 476 9.29 8.97 -0.02
CA SER A 476 8.32 8.27 0.82
C SER A 476 8.72 8.34 2.29
N VAL A 477 7.73 8.17 3.17
CA VAL A 477 7.93 8.08 4.62
C VAL A 477 6.81 7.26 5.26
N ARG A 478 7.17 6.54 6.33
CA ARG A 478 6.19 5.90 7.20
C ARG A 478 5.96 6.72 8.46
N ILE A 479 4.71 7.11 8.70
CA ILE A 479 4.29 7.74 9.95
C ILE A 479 4.03 6.65 10.98
N THR A 480 4.99 6.49 11.90
CA THR A 480 4.99 5.48 12.97
C THR A 480 4.24 5.93 14.23
N GLU A 481 3.85 7.21 14.30
CA GLU A 481 2.95 7.71 15.34
C GLU A 481 1.58 7.01 15.24
N GLU A 482 1.02 6.59 16.38
CA GLU A 482 -0.33 6.01 16.41
C GLU A 482 -1.38 7.08 16.05
N LEU A 483 -1.69 7.15 14.75
CA LEU A 483 -2.72 8.03 14.24
C LEU A 483 -4.09 7.52 14.66
N GLN A 484 -4.88 8.40 15.26
CA GLN A 484 -6.26 8.10 15.62
C GLN A 484 -7.08 7.76 14.36
N PRO A 485 -8.05 6.82 14.45
CA PRO A 485 -8.93 6.51 13.33
C PRO A 485 -9.58 7.75 12.72
N GLY A 486 -9.72 7.77 11.39
CA GLY A 486 -10.31 8.88 10.65
C GLY A 486 -9.52 9.31 9.42
N VAL A 487 -9.91 10.45 8.86
CA VAL A 487 -9.34 10.99 7.62
C VAL A 487 -8.14 11.87 7.93
N TRP A 488 -6.97 11.51 7.41
CA TRP A 488 -5.74 12.27 7.52
C TRP A 488 -5.33 12.85 6.16
N PHE A 489 -4.69 14.01 6.20
CA PHE A 489 -4.27 14.80 5.05
C PHE A 489 -2.76 14.99 5.14
N PHE A 490 -2.08 14.76 4.03
CA PHE A 490 -0.63 14.78 3.92
C PHE A 490 -0.23 15.75 2.81
N GLU A 491 0.75 16.58 3.10
CA GLU A 491 1.30 17.54 2.14
C GLU A 491 2.81 17.61 2.30
N VAL A 492 3.51 17.69 1.18
CA VAL A 492 4.97 17.60 1.16
C VAL A 492 5.55 18.85 0.51
N LYS A 493 6.62 19.40 1.08
CA LYS A 493 7.45 20.40 0.41
C LYS A 493 8.91 19.94 0.39
N ALA A 494 9.67 20.38 -0.61
CA ALA A 494 11.11 20.18 -0.69
C ALA A 494 11.85 21.41 -0.16
N VAL A 495 12.99 21.18 0.47
CA VAL A 495 13.94 22.22 0.87
C VAL A 495 15.27 21.96 0.18
N ASP A 496 15.77 22.95 -0.56
CA ASP A 496 17.04 22.82 -1.28
C ASP A 496 18.27 23.02 -0.37
N THR A 497 19.46 22.70 -0.88
CA THR A 497 20.74 22.87 -0.15
C THR A 497 21.07 24.31 0.26
N ALA A 498 20.40 25.30 -0.33
CA ALA A 498 20.51 26.72 0.02
C ALA A 498 19.41 27.18 1.01
N GLY A 499 18.50 26.30 1.40
CA GLY A 499 17.39 26.56 2.30
C GLY A 499 16.16 27.21 1.65
N ASN A 500 16.08 27.23 0.32
CA ASN A 500 14.86 27.68 -0.37
C ASN A 500 13.84 26.55 -0.43
N GLU A 501 12.56 26.92 -0.32
CA GLU A 501 11.47 25.96 -0.21
C GLU A 501 10.62 25.89 -1.49
N SER A 502 10.04 24.72 -1.75
CA SER A 502 8.93 24.58 -2.70
C SER A 502 7.60 24.97 -2.05
N ALA A 503 6.57 25.21 -2.89
CA ALA A 503 5.20 25.13 -2.40
C ALA A 503 4.90 23.71 -1.91
N TYR A 504 3.92 23.57 -1.02
CA TYR A 504 3.39 22.24 -0.65
C TYR A 504 2.73 21.58 -1.87
N SER A 505 2.89 20.26 -1.95
CA SER A 505 2.23 19.39 -2.93
C SER A 505 0.72 19.49 -2.82
N PRO A 506 -0.03 19.02 -3.84
CA PRO A 506 -1.44 18.69 -3.66
C PRO A 506 -1.62 17.76 -2.46
N THR A 507 -2.72 17.94 -1.74
CA THR A 507 -3.05 17.17 -0.54
C THR A 507 -3.36 15.72 -0.88
N VAL A 508 -2.69 14.79 -0.20
CA VAL A 508 -2.99 13.35 -0.24
C VAL A 508 -3.85 12.98 0.96
N THR A 509 -4.92 12.21 0.74
CA THR A 509 -5.85 11.81 1.80
C THR A 509 -5.70 10.32 2.11
N VAL A 510 -5.55 9.97 3.40
CA VAL A 510 -5.50 8.58 3.88
C VAL A 510 -6.59 8.32 4.91
N GLN A 511 -7.26 7.17 4.78
CA GLN A 511 -8.22 6.69 5.77
C GLN A 511 -7.53 5.75 6.76
N VAL A 512 -7.57 6.09 8.05
CA VAL A 512 -7.05 5.25 9.14
C VAL A 512 -8.20 4.50 9.78
N GLN A 513 -8.10 3.16 9.82
CA GLN A 513 -9.11 2.27 10.38
C GLN A 513 -8.95 2.04 11.88
#